data_AF-A0A2I0CZT0-F1
#
_entry.id   AF-A0A2I0CZT0-F1
#
_cell.length_a   1.000
_cell.length_b   1.000
_cell.length_c   1.000
_cell.angle_alpha   90.00
_cell.angle_beta   90.00
_cell.angle_gamma   90.00
#
_symmetry.space_group_name_H-M   'P 1'
#
loop_
_entity.id
_entity.type
_entity.pdbx_description
1 polymer ?
#
loop_
_entity_poly.entity_id
_entity_poly.type
_entity_poly.pdbx_seq_one_letter_code
_entity_poly.pdbx_strand_id
1 'polypeptide(L)' 'MLSQDDFRPVTLADRAFFEKHYAVYPQLHSDNTFTNMVCWNHFAGYTFAYVEKNLILASTLGSVTRFRP' A
#
# COMPACT_ATOMS: atom_id res chain seq x y z
N MET A 1 11.51 8.71 12.62
CA MET A 1 11.19 7.30 12.94
C MET A 1 9.81 7.04 12.37
N LEU A 2 9.65 5.98 11.57
CA LEU A 2 8.35 5.62 11.00
C LEU A 2 7.42 5.10 12.11
N SER A 3 6.16 5.50 12.05
CA SER A 3 5.10 5.16 12.99
C SER A 3 3.82 4.75 12.26
N GLN A 4 2.83 4.25 13.01
CA GLN A 4 1.53 3.87 12.43
C GLN A 4 0.77 5.08 11.86
N ASP A 5 0.97 6.27 12.41
CA ASP A 5 0.29 7.50 12.00
C ASP A 5 0.77 8.04 10.64
N ASP A 6 1.92 7.56 10.17
CA ASP A 6 2.45 7.88 8.83
C ASP A 6 1.71 7.12 7.71
N PHE A 7 0.90 6.12 8.06
CA PHE A 7 0.14 5.32 7.12
C PHE A 7 -1.22 5.95 6.83
N ARG A 8 -1.51 6.15 5.55
CA ARG A 8 -2.80 6.65 5.08
C ARG A 8 -3.52 5.62 4.20
N PRO A 9 -4.86 5.63 4.13
CA PRO A 9 -5.61 4.71 3.29
C PRO A 9 -5.19 4.80 1.82
N VAL A 10 -5.18 3.64 1.14
CA VAL A 10 -5.10 3.60 -0.32
C VAL A 10 -6.44 4.03 -0.90
N THR A 11 -6.41 4.97 -1.84
CA THR A 11 -7.61 5.49 -2.51
C THR A 11 -7.45 5.49 -4.03
N LEU A 12 -8.55 5.64 -4.77
CA LEU A 12 -8.50 5.78 -6.23
C LEU A 12 -7.64 6.98 -6.69
N ALA A 13 -7.53 8.03 -5.88
CA ALA A 13 -6.71 9.20 -6.18
C ALA A 13 -5.21 8.89 -6.21
N ASP A 14 -4.78 7.78 -5.59
CA ASP A 14 -3.37 7.41 -5.50
C ASP A 14 -2.83 6.70 -6.75
N ARG A 15 -3.69 6.40 -7.74
CA ARG A 15 -3.33 5.62 -8.94
C ARG A 15 -2.05 6.13 -9.61
N ALA A 16 -1.97 7.43 -9.87
CA ALA A 16 -0.84 8.03 -10.56
C ALA A 16 0.48 7.92 -9.77
N PHE A 17 0.40 7.97 -8.43
CA PHE A 17 1.56 7.78 -7.56
C PHE A 17 2.08 6.34 -7.67
N PHE A 18 1.20 5.35 -7.55
CA PHE A 18 1.58 3.94 -7.64
C PHE A 18 2.10 3.57 -9.04
N GLU A 19 1.47 4.07 -10.10
CA GLU A 19 1.92 3.86 -11.48
C GLU A 19 3.34 4.39 -11.70
N LYS A 20 3.63 5.60 -11.23
CA LYS A 20 4.99 6.17 -11.28
C LYS A 20 6.00 5.36 -10.47
N HIS A 21 5.61 4.90 -9.28
CA HIS A 21 6.50 4.10 -8.43
C HIS A 21 6.80 2.74 -9.07
N TYR A 22 5.79 2.05 -9.58
CA TYR A 22 5.94 0.73 -10.19
C TYR A 22 6.67 0.74 -11.53
N ALA A 23 6.72 1.87 -12.23
CA ALA A 23 7.57 2.03 -13.41
C ALA A 23 9.08 1.87 -13.08
N VAL A 24 9.48 2.19 -11.85
CA VAL A 24 10.86 2.01 -11.35
C VAL A 24 10.99 0.71 -10.55
N TYR A 25 9.94 0.34 -9.81
CA TYR A 25 9.90 -0.83 -8.92
C TYR A 25 8.69 -1.74 -9.22
N PRO A 26 8.78 -2.57 -10.29
CA PRO A 26 7.68 -3.43 -10.69
C PRO A 26 7.27 -4.42 -9.60
N GLN A 27 5.96 -4.63 -9.43
CA GLN A 27 5.44 -5.54 -8.41
C GLN A 27 5.51 -7.00 -8.85
N LEU A 28 6.07 -7.85 -7.99
CA LEU A 28 6.19 -9.29 -8.23
C LEU A 28 5.00 -10.08 -7.67
N HIS A 29 4.40 -9.61 -6.57
CA HIS A 29 3.27 -10.26 -5.92
C HIS A 29 1.98 -9.48 -6.21
N SER A 30 0.93 -10.19 -6.64
CA SER A 30 -0.34 -9.58 -7.04
C SER A 30 -1.00 -8.76 -5.92
N ASP A 31 -0.83 -9.20 -4.67
CA ASP A 31 -1.34 -8.51 -3.48
C ASP A 31 -0.86 -7.06 -3.36
N ASN A 32 0.35 -6.78 -3.87
CA ASN A 32 0.96 -5.45 -3.81
C ASN A 32 0.56 -4.55 -4.98
N THR A 33 -0.26 -5.03 -5.92
CA THR A 33 -0.71 -4.18 -7.03
C THR A 33 -1.78 -3.19 -6.57
N PHE A 34 -1.75 -1.98 -7.13
CA PHE A 34 -2.74 -0.95 -6.83
C PHE A 34 -4.18 -1.43 -7.04
N THR A 35 -4.43 -2.14 -8.14
CA THR A 35 -5.75 -2.72 -8.44
C THR A 35 -6.20 -3.68 -7.35
N ASN A 36 -5.34 -4.60 -6.91
CA ASN A 36 -5.68 -5.52 -5.82
C ASN A 36 -6.00 -4.76 -4.53
N MET A 37 -5.14 -3.82 -4.13
CA MET A 37 -5.35 -3.03 -2.92
C MET A 37 -6.68 -2.28 -2.94
N VAL A 38 -7.04 -1.64 -4.05
CA VAL A 38 -8.32 -0.92 -4.18
C VAL A 38 -9.51 -1.88 -4.15
N CYS A 39 -9.46 -2.98 -4.90
CA CYS A 39 -10.57 -3.94 -4.97
C CYS A 39 -10.84 -4.63 -3.62
N TRP A 40 -9.79 -4.94 -2.87
CA TRP A 40 -9.88 -5.62 -1.58
C TRP A 40 -9.91 -4.67 -0.37
N ASN A 41 -9.90 -3.35 -0.60
CA ASN A 41 -9.77 -2.36 0.47
C ASN A 41 -10.88 -2.45 1.51
N HIS A 42 -12.10 -2.73 1.06
CA HIS A 42 -13.28 -2.89 1.92
C HIS A 42 -13.16 -4.04 2.92
N PHE A 43 -12.30 -5.03 2.64
CA PHE A 43 -12.08 -6.20 3.49
C PHE A 43 -10.77 -6.12 4.29
N ALA A 44 -9.69 -5.63 3.68
CA ALA A 44 -8.34 -5.70 4.26
C ALA A 44 -7.77 -4.36 4.73
N GLY A 45 -8.47 -3.23 4.49
CA GLY A 45 -8.08 -1.90 4.95
C GLY A 45 -6.64 -1.53 4.56
N TYR A 46 -6.32 -1.58 3.27
CA TYR A 46 -4.97 -1.25 2.80
C TYR A 46 -4.63 0.21 3.09
N THR A 47 -3.49 0.39 3.73
CA THR A 47 -2.87 1.68 4.00
C THR A 47 -1.43 1.66 3.47
N PHE A 48 -0.83 2.83 3.31
CA PHE A 48 0.56 2.92 2.92
C PHE A 48 1.24 4.15 3.50
N ALA A 49 2.55 4.06 3.64
CA ALA A 49 3.45 5.17 3.94
C ALA A 49 4.48 5.29 2.81
N TYR A 50 4.91 6.52 2.53
CA TYR A 50 5.99 6.78 1.58
C TYR A 50 7.09 7.58 2.27
N VAL A 51 8.23 6.94 2.51
CA VAL A 51 9.33 7.51 3.29
C VAL A 51 10.65 7.21 2.60
N GLU A 52 11.48 8.24 2.41
CA GLU A 52 12.81 8.10 1.80
C GLU A 52 12.81 7.35 0.45
N LYS A 53 11.78 7.61 -0.36
CA LYS A 53 11.50 6.96 -1.64
C LYS A 53 11.02 5.51 -1.58
N ASN A 54 10.85 4.95 -0.40
CA ASN A 54 10.31 3.61 -0.18
C ASN A 54 8.79 3.68 0.01
N LEU A 55 8.08 2.78 -0.65
CA LEU A 55 6.65 2.56 -0.47
C LEU A 55 6.48 1.39 0.49
N ILE A 56 5.79 1.60 1.60
CA ILE A 56 5.51 0.53 2.57
C ILE A 56 4.00 0.36 2.61
N LEU A 57 3.55 -0.86 2.32
CA LEU A 57 2.13 -1.23 2.35
C LEU A 57 1.80 -1.86 3.69
N ALA A 58 0.61 -1.59 4.20
CA ALA A 58 0.05 -2.28 5.34
C ALA A 58 -1.39 -2.70 5.07
N SER A 59 -1.80 -3.83 5.64
CA SER A 59 -3.19 -4.30 5.61
C SER A 59 -3.51 -5.00 6.92
N THR A 60 -4.72 -4.85 7.42
CA THR A 60 -5.17 -5.47 8.67
C THR A 60 -6.30 -6.46 8.38
N LEU A 61 -6.05 -7.73 8.69
CA LEU A 61 -7.04 -8.81 8.56
C LEU A 61 -7.34 -9.34 9.96
N GLY A 62 -8.56 -9.09 10.45
CA GLY A 62 -8.91 -9.33 11.84
C GLY A 62 -8.08 -8.45 12.77
N SER A 63 -7.30 -9.05 13.67
CA SER A 63 -6.41 -8.36 14.60
C SER A 63 -4.94 -8.33 14.15
N VAL A 64 -4.65 -8.82 12.94
CA VAL A 64 -3.27 -8.97 12.45
C VAL A 64 -2.97 -7.95 11.35
N THR A 65 -2.07 -7.02 11.65
CA THR A 65 -1.50 -6.10 10.65
C THR A 65 -0.25 -6.71 10.03
N ARG A 66 -0.18 -6.71 8.71
CA ARG A 66 1.00 -7.14 7.95
C ARG A 66 1.55 -5.97 7.16
N PHE A 67 2.88 -5.84 7.15
CA PHE A 67 3.62 -4.85 6.40
C PHE A 67 4.34 -5.51 5.22
N ARG A 68 4.40 -4.82 4.08
CA ARG A 68 5.09 -5.27 2.86
C ARG A 68 5.94 -4.12 2.31
N PRO A 69 7.19 -4.39 1.89
CA PRO A 69 8.02 -3.41 1.20
C PRO A 69 7.58 -3.21 -0.26
#